data_AF-A0A914FGK4-F1
#
_entry.id   AF-A0A914FGK4-F1
#
_cell.length_a   1.000
_cell.length_b   1.000
_cell.length_c   1.000
_cell.angle_alpha   90.00
_cell.angle_beta   90.00
_cell.angle_gamma   90.00
#
_symmetry.space_group_name_H-M   'P 1'
#
loop_
_entity.id
_entity.type
_entity.pdbx_description
1 polymer ?
#
loop_
_entity_poly.entity_id
_entity_poly.type
_entity_poly.pdbx_seq_one_letter_code
_entity_poly.pdbx_strand_id
1 'polypeptide(L)'
;MNTFLVAFCVALCLTVAFGQSLGPCIGGECPSGYTCQSGSCNVVSSTTCADIRNSRGVNECPSKSYLCNNTLYYTLMTQQCPRTCNRCPTSG
;
A
#
# COMPACT_ATOMS: atom_id res chain seq x y z
N MET A 1 37.19 17.36 21.18
CA MET A 1 35.80 17.81 20.93
C MET A 1 35.52 17.71 19.44
N ASN A 2 35.11 16.54 18.89
CA ASN A 2 34.73 16.43 17.46
C ASN A 2 34.07 15.08 17.03
N THR A 3 33.47 14.32 17.95
CA THR A 3 32.95 12.96 17.63
C THR A 3 31.46 12.77 17.98
N PHE A 4 30.87 13.63 18.81
CA PHE A 4 29.47 13.49 19.25
C PHE A 4 28.43 14.01 18.24
N LEU A 5 28.84 14.84 17.28
CA LEU A 5 27.96 15.42 16.26
C LEU A 5 27.67 14.45 15.10
N VAL A 6 28.55 13.46 14.89
CA VAL A 6 28.43 12.50 13.78
C VAL A 6 27.55 11.30 14.15
N ALA A 7 27.50 10.93 15.44
CA ALA A 7 26.70 9.80 15.94
C ALA A 7 25.19 10.12 16.05
N PHE A 8 24.83 11.36 16.39
CA PHE A 8 23.43 11.80 16.41
C PHE A 8 22.81 11.88 15.01
N CYS A 9 23.63 12.18 14.00
CA CYS A 9 23.19 12.25 12.61
C CYS A 9 22.90 10.85 12.01
N VAL A 10 23.58 9.81 12.51
CA VAL A 10 23.40 8.43 12.01
C VAL A 10 22.33 7.65 12.79
N ALA A 11 22.13 7.92 14.09
CA ALA A 11 21.17 7.19 14.92
C ALA A 11 19.70 7.61 14.73
N LEU A 12 19.42 8.86 14.34
CA LEU A 12 18.06 9.31 13.99
C LEU A 12 17.70 9.05 12.53
N CYS A 13 18.68 8.73 11.68
CA CYS A 13 18.44 8.36 10.29
C CYS A 13 18.01 6.88 10.13
N LEU A 14 18.09 6.06 11.20
CA LEU A 14 17.65 4.65 11.18
C LEU A 14 16.17 4.45 11.58
N THR A 15 15.52 5.46 12.18
CA THR A 15 14.08 5.42 12.53
C THR A 15 13.20 6.08 11.47
N VAL A 16 13.68 6.19 10.21
CA VAL A 16 12.86 6.52 9.05
C VAL A 16 11.97 5.31 8.67
N ALA A 17 11.11 4.92 9.62
CA ALA A 17 9.91 4.14 9.40
C ALA A 17 8.74 4.97 9.95
N PHE A 18 8.47 6.10 9.28
CA PHE A 18 7.24 6.87 9.48
C PHE A 18 6.05 6.06 8.95
N GLY A 19 5.63 5.04 9.71
CA GLY A 19 4.24 4.60 9.75
C GLY A 19 3.48 5.65 10.55
N GLN A 20 2.69 6.46 9.87
CA GLN A 20 2.01 7.64 10.41
C GLN A 20 0.81 7.15 11.24
N SER A 21 1.10 6.72 12.47
CA SER A 21 0.08 6.25 13.40
C SER A 21 -0.71 7.46 13.92
N LEU A 22 -2.00 7.53 13.59
CA LEU A 22 -2.90 8.59 14.05
C LEU A 22 -3.29 8.45 15.52
N GLY A 23 -3.40 7.21 16.02
CA GLY A 23 -3.93 6.90 17.35
C GLY A 23 -4.57 5.51 17.42
N PRO A 24 -5.12 5.11 18.58
CA PRO A 24 -5.78 3.82 18.75
C PRO A 24 -7.10 3.74 17.98
N CYS A 25 -7.48 2.55 17.50
CA CYS A 25 -8.79 2.35 16.87
C CYS A 25 -9.90 2.40 17.92
N ILE A 26 -11.01 3.06 17.60
CA ILE A 26 -12.20 3.06 18.45
C ILE A 26 -13.20 2.11 17.81
N GLY A 27 -13.51 0.99 18.46
CA GLY A 27 -14.45 0.00 17.92
C GLY A 27 -14.01 -0.69 16.63
N GLY A 28 -12.70 -0.63 16.29
CA GLY A 28 -12.17 -1.18 15.04
C GLY A 28 -12.29 -0.25 13.82
N GLU A 29 -12.79 0.98 14.02
CA GLU A 29 -12.96 1.96 12.94
C GLU A 29 -11.92 3.09 13.06
N CYS A 30 -11.53 3.61 11.90
CA CYS A 30 -10.61 4.72 11.73
C CYS A 30 -11.21 5.74 10.73
N PRO A 31 -10.83 7.04 10.81
CA PRO A 31 -11.30 8.04 9.86
C PRO A 31 -10.93 7.70 8.41
N SER A 32 -11.62 8.33 7.45
CA SER A 32 -11.43 8.05 6.01
C SER A 32 -9.96 8.17 5.58
N GLY A 33 -9.42 7.11 4.98
CA GLY A 33 -8.02 7.02 4.53
C GLY A 33 -7.08 6.22 5.46
N TYR A 34 -7.60 5.67 6.56
CA TYR A 34 -6.82 4.95 7.56
C TYR A 34 -7.43 3.58 7.84
N THR A 35 -6.60 2.60 8.19
CA THR A 35 -7.03 1.25 8.57
C THR A 35 -6.60 0.94 10.00
N CYS A 36 -7.41 0.17 10.72
CA CYS A 36 -7.05 -0.33 12.04
C CYS A 36 -6.12 -1.53 11.88
N GLN A 37 -4.83 -1.31 12.11
CA GLN A 37 -3.80 -2.35 12.06
C GLN A 37 -3.18 -2.50 13.44
N SER A 38 -3.31 -3.68 14.05
CA SER A 38 -2.79 -3.97 15.40
C SER A 38 -3.29 -3.01 16.49
N GLY A 39 -4.55 -2.59 16.43
CA GLY A 39 -5.14 -1.67 17.42
C GLY A 39 -4.74 -0.21 17.25
N SER A 40 -4.03 0.14 16.17
CA SER A 40 -3.70 1.52 15.81
C SER A 40 -4.21 1.87 14.41
N CYS A 41 -4.72 3.09 14.25
CA CYS A 41 -5.06 3.67 12.97
C CYS A 41 -3.76 4.06 12.24
N ASN A 42 -3.38 3.24 11.26
CA ASN A 42 -2.26 3.55 10.38
C ASN A 42 -2.78 4.06 9.05
N VAL A 43 -1.99 4.90 8.39
CA VAL A 43 -2.27 5.29 7.02
C VAL A 43 -2.23 4.01 6.22
N VAL A 44 -3.26 3.79 5.42
CA VAL A 44 -3.15 2.80 4.36
C VAL A 44 -2.02 3.34 3.50
N SER A 45 -0.80 2.82 3.68
CA SER A 45 0.27 3.00 2.73
C SER A 45 -0.22 2.29 1.49
N SER A 46 -1.03 3.03 0.74
CA SER A 46 -1.59 2.61 -0.51
C SER A 46 -0.38 2.59 -1.42
N THR A 47 0.31 1.46 -1.45
CA THR A 47 0.68 0.95 -2.76
C THR A 47 -0.63 0.93 -3.50
N THR A 48 -0.89 1.94 -4.33
CA THR A 48 -2.19 2.28 -4.87
C THR A 48 -2.72 1.05 -5.60
N CYS A 49 -3.46 0.21 -4.89
CA CYS A 49 -3.98 -1.01 -5.46
C CYS A 49 -5.25 -0.61 -6.18
N ALA A 50 -5.06 -0.16 -7.41
CA ALA A 50 -6.09 0.29 -8.31
C ALA A 50 -5.83 -0.35 -9.66
N ASP A 51 -6.91 -0.66 -10.38
CA ASP A 51 -6.78 -1.05 -11.77
C ASP A 51 -6.27 0.14 -12.58
N ILE A 52 -5.23 -0.11 -13.38
CA ILE A 52 -4.60 0.89 -14.23
C ILE A 52 -5.44 1.05 -15.50
N ARG A 53 -5.80 2.30 -15.80
CA ARG A 53 -6.53 2.66 -17.02
C ARG A 53 -5.58 2.71 -18.22
N ASN A 54 -6.10 2.38 -19.41
CA ASN A 54 -5.32 2.54 -20.63
C ASN A 54 -5.14 4.03 -20.99
N SER A 55 -4.38 4.32 -22.06
CA SER A 55 -4.12 5.68 -22.54
C SER A 55 -5.37 6.47 -22.96
N ARG A 56 -6.50 5.77 -23.14
CA ARG A 56 -7.82 6.37 -23.43
C ARG A 56 -8.64 6.62 -22.15
N GLY A 57 -8.08 6.33 -20.97
CA GLY A 57 -8.78 6.46 -19.69
C GLY A 57 -9.81 5.37 -19.42
N VAL A 58 -9.82 4.29 -20.21
CA VAL A 58 -10.78 3.18 -20.06
C VAL A 58 -10.17 2.11 -19.15
N ASN A 59 -10.98 1.57 -18.22
CA ASN A 59 -10.61 0.42 -17.41
C ASN A 59 -10.98 -0.87 -18.16
N GLU A 60 -9.99 -1.52 -18.78
CA GLU A 60 -10.19 -2.79 -19.52
C GLU A 60 -10.11 -4.03 -18.61
N CYS A 61 -9.69 -3.86 -17.35
CA CYS A 61 -9.56 -4.95 -16.39
C CYS A 61 -10.82 -5.80 -16.21
N PRO A 62 -12.05 -5.25 -16.10
CA PRO A 62 -13.27 -6.06 -15.95
C PRO A 62 -13.48 -7.03 -17.10
N SER A 63 -13.20 -6.60 -18.33
CA SER A 63 -13.31 -7.42 -19.55
C SER A 63 -12.20 -8.46 -19.64
N LYS A 64 -11.08 -8.26 -18.94
CA LYS A 64 -9.90 -9.13 -18.93
C LYS A 64 -9.82 -10.02 -17.69
N SER A 65 -10.81 -9.97 -16.80
CA SER A 65 -10.85 -10.73 -15.52
C SER A 65 -10.61 -12.23 -15.70
N TYR A 66 -11.05 -12.82 -16.80
CA TYR A 66 -10.80 -14.22 -17.15
C TYR A 66 -9.30 -14.56 -17.31
N LEU A 67 -8.44 -13.58 -17.57
CA LEU A 67 -6.99 -13.74 -17.69
C LEU A 67 -6.27 -13.73 -16.35
N CYS A 68 -6.95 -13.41 -15.24
CA CYS A 68 -6.31 -13.37 -13.92
C CYS A 68 -5.59 -14.68 -13.61
N ASN A 69 -6.24 -15.83 -13.85
CA ASN A 69 -5.65 -17.15 -13.57
C ASN A 69 -4.81 -17.74 -14.71
N ASN A 70 -4.62 -16.99 -15.81
CA ASN A 70 -3.80 -17.46 -16.91
C ASN A 70 -2.31 -17.23 -16.61
N THR A 71 -1.50 -18.28 -16.63
CA THR A 71 -0.08 -18.22 -16.24
C THR A 71 0.74 -17.22 -17.07
N LEU A 72 0.43 -17.05 -18.36
CA LEU A 72 1.13 -16.10 -19.24
C LEU A 72 0.79 -14.65 -18.89
N TYR A 73 -0.45 -14.39 -18.45
CA TYR A 73 -0.93 -13.05 -18.14
C TYR A 73 -0.95 -12.75 -16.64
N TYR A 74 -0.56 -13.70 -15.79
CA TYR A 74 -0.63 -13.59 -14.34
C TYR A 74 0.11 -12.34 -13.84
N THR A 75 1.36 -12.17 -14.25
CA THR A 75 2.19 -11.02 -13.86
C THR A 75 1.62 -9.71 -14.39
N LEU A 76 1.23 -9.67 -15.67
CA LEU A 76 0.64 -8.48 -16.30
C LEU A 76 -0.65 -8.05 -15.59
N MET A 77 -1.57 -8.99 -15.35
CA MET A 77 -2.83 -8.73 -14.65
C MET A 77 -2.60 -8.32 -13.19
N THR A 78 -1.52 -8.77 -12.56
CA THR A 78 -1.15 -8.33 -11.21
C THR A 78 -0.65 -6.89 -11.20
N GLN A 79 0.08 -6.46 -12.23
CA GLN A 79 0.55 -5.08 -12.33
C GLN A 79 -0.55 -4.13 -12.79
N GLN A 80 -1.30 -4.52 -13.82
CA GLN A 80 -2.28 -3.67 -14.48
C GLN A 80 -3.66 -3.71 -13.81
N CYS A 81 -4.05 -4.85 -13.25
CA CYS A 81 -5.41 -5.11 -12.76
C CYS A 81 -5.43 -5.76 -11.36
N PRO A 82 -4.66 -5.25 -10.37
CA PRO A 82 -4.55 -5.90 -9.07
C PRO A 82 -5.87 -5.89 -8.29
N ARG A 83 -6.76 -4.90 -8.48
CA ARG A 83 -8.09 -4.90 -7.87
C ARG A 83 -8.99 -5.95 -8.50
N THR A 84 -9.10 -5.94 -9.82
CA THR A 84 -9.98 -6.88 -10.54
C THR A 84 -9.58 -8.33 -10.27
N CYS A 85 -8.29 -8.62 -10.11
CA CYS A 85 -7.81 -9.96 -9.80
C CYS A 85 -7.74 -10.28 -8.28
N ASN A 86 -8.23 -9.40 -7.40
CA ASN A 86 -8.13 -9.54 -5.93
C ASN A 86 -6.70 -9.79 -5.44
N ARG A 87 -5.72 -9.14 -6.07
CA ARG A 87 -4.28 -9.23 -5.76
C ARG A 87 -3.76 -8.02 -5.01
N CYS A 88 -4.64 -7.15 -4.56
CA CYS A 88 -4.24 -6.10 -3.65
C CYS A 88 -3.60 -6.73 -2.42
N PRO A 89 -2.45 -6.22 -1.97
CA PRO A 89 -1.98 -6.56 -0.64
C PRO A 89 -3.08 -6.11 0.32
N THR A 90 -3.76 -7.07 0.94
CA THR A 90 -4.54 -6.83 2.14
C THR A 90 -3.53 -6.45 3.20
N SER A 91 -3.25 -5.16 3.31
CA SER A 91 -2.62 -4.58 4.49
C SER A 91 -3.61 -4.77 5.63
N GLY A 92 -3.58 -5.97 6.24
CA GLY A 92 -4.27 -6.31 7.47
C GLY A 92 -3.58 -5.69 8.67
#